data_AF-K9RUF0-F1
#
_entry.id   AF-K9RUF0-F1
#
_cell.length_a   1.000
_cell.length_b   1.000
_cell.length_c   1.000
_cell.angle_alpha   90.00
_cell.angle_beta   90.00
_cell.angle_gamma   90.00
#
_symmetry.space_group_name_H-M   'P 1'
#
loop_
_entity.id
_entity.type
_entity.pdbx_description
1 polymer ?
#
loop_
_entity_poly.entity_id
_entity_poly.type
_entity_poly.pdbx_seq_one_letter_code
_entity_poly.pdbx_strand_id
1 'polypeptide(L)' 'MKLPRDLSGEALARILERLGYVIDRQTGSHIRLSTQQNGEHHITIPNHSPIKVGTLSAILREIENHFGLTREELLRKLLS' A
#
# COMPACT_ATOMS: atom_id res chain seq x y z
N MET A 1 1.38 -16.30 -0.22
CA MET A 1 2.29 -15.41 0.55
C MET A 1 1.47 -14.51 1.47
N LYS A 2 2.07 -13.89 2.50
CA LYS A 2 1.39 -12.92 3.39
C LYS A 2 2.39 -11.83 3.79
N LEU A 3 1.91 -10.59 3.95
CA LEU A 3 2.73 -9.53 4.57
C LEU A 3 2.83 -9.77 6.09
N PRO A 4 3.90 -9.29 6.75
CA PRO A 4 4.02 -9.32 8.21
C PRO A 4 2.83 -8.61 8.89
N ARG A 5 2.38 -9.14 10.03
CA ARG A 5 1.25 -8.57 10.80
C ARG A 5 1.63 -7.31 11.58
N ASP A 6 2.93 -7.11 11.78
CA ASP A 6 3.57 -6.00 12.46
C ASP A 6 4.08 -4.91 11.49
N LEU A 7 3.62 -4.94 10.23
CA LEU A 7 4.01 -3.98 9.21
C LEU A 7 3.64 -2.53 9.59
N SER A 8 4.61 -1.63 9.57
CA SER A 8 4.39 -0.19 9.78
C SER A 8 3.90 0.53 8.53
N GLY A 9 3.33 1.72 8.71
CA GLY A 9 2.93 2.63 7.63
C GLY A 9 4.08 2.98 6.68
N GLU A 10 5.22 3.37 7.23
CA GLU A 10 6.43 3.66 6.45
C GLU A 10 6.96 2.43 5.70
N ALA A 11 6.96 1.26 6.33
CA ALA A 11 7.38 0.04 5.65
C ALA A 11 6.43 -0.32 4.50
N LEU A 12 5.13 -0.16 4.70
CA LEU A 12 4.14 -0.32 3.63
C LEU A 12 4.38 0.68 2.50
N ALA A 13 4.57 1.97 2.79
CA ALA A 13 4.86 2.99 1.78
C ALA A 13 6.04 2.59 0.88
N ARG A 14 7.15 2.15 1.50
CA ARG A 14 8.35 1.68 0.77
C ARG A 14 8.08 0.44 -0.09
N ILE A 15 7.31 -0.52 0.42
CA ILE A 15 6.93 -1.71 -0.36
C ILE A 15 6.10 -1.32 -1.59
N LEU A 16 5.23 -0.32 -1.46
CA LEU A 16 4.36 0.14 -2.54
C LEU A 16 5.10 0.91 -3.65
N GLU A 17 6.33 1.38 -3.42
CA GLU A 17 7.20 1.94 -4.47
C GLU A 17 7.39 0.95 -5.65
N ARG A 18 7.29 -0.36 -5.38
CA ARG A 18 7.34 -1.43 -6.40
C ARG A 18 6.19 -1.39 -7.40
N LEU A 19 5.09 -0.74 -7.05
CA LEU A 19 3.94 -0.48 -7.92
C LEU A 19 3.91 0.98 -8.40
N GLY A 20 5.06 1.66 -8.33
CA GLY A 20 5.21 3.04 -8.75
C GLY A 20 4.52 4.06 -7.84
N TYR A 21 4.10 3.67 -6.63
CA TYR A 21 3.61 4.65 -5.67
C TYR A 21 4.75 5.52 -5.17
N VAL A 22 4.52 6.83 -5.13
CA VAL A 22 5.41 7.82 -4.54
C VAL A 22 4.68 8.53 -3.42
N ILE A 23 5.41 8.96 -2.39
CA ILE A 23 4.84 9.75 -1.30
C ILE A 23 4.64 11.18 -1.79
N ASP A 24 3.41 11.67 -1.79
CA ASP A 24 3.08 13.06 -2.14
C ASP A 24 3.33 13.98 -0.94
N ARG A 25 2.81 13.58 0.22
CA ARG A 25 2.87 14.34 1.48
C ARG A 25 2.47 13.48 2.67
N GLN A 26 2.83 13.96 3.86
CA GLN A 26 2.28 13.47 5.12
C GLN A 26 1.54 14.60 5.83
N THR A 27 0.38 14.29 6.40
CA THR A 27 -0.39 15.22 7.23
C THR A 27 -0.83 14.51 8.50
N GLY A 28 -0.31 14.96 9.64
CA GLY A 28 -0.47 14.25 10.91
C GLY A 28 0.06 12.82 10.80
N SER A 29 -0.75 11.84 11.22
CA SER A 29 -0.40 10.42 11.19
C SER A 29 -0.77 9.72 9.88
N HIS A 30 -1.02 10.44 8.77
CA HIS A 30 -1.40 9.83 7.49
C HIS A 30 -0.46 10.25 6.36
N ILE A 31 -0.06 9.28 5.55
CA ILE A 31 0.79 9.44 4.37
C ILE A 31 -0.10 9.31 3.13
N ARG A 32 -0.02 10.28 2.23
CA ARG A 32 -0.65 10.24 0.91
C ARG A 32 0.36 9.73 -0.11
N LEU A 33 -0.02 8.73 -0.88
CA LEU A 33 0.77 8.22 -2.01
C LEU A 33 -0.03 8.29 -3.30
N SER A 34 0.66 8.53 -4.41
CA SER A 34 0.12 8.51 -5.76
C SER A 34 0.91 7.59 -6.68
N THR A 35 0.28 6.99 -7.68
CA THR A 35 0.92 6.27 -8.78
C THR A 35 0.25 6.66 -10.10
N GLN A 36 1.04 6.68 -11.17
CA GLN A 36 0.53 6.82 -12.54
C GLN A 36 0.45 5.46 -13.27
N GLN A 37 0.87 4.37 -12.62
CA GLN A 37 0.81 3.04 -13.22
C GLN A 37 -0.64 2.54 -13.25
N ASN A 38 -1.05 2.01 -14.40
CA ASN A 38 -2.43 1.60 -14.67
C ASN A 38 -3.46 2.74 -14.53
N GLY A 39 -3.03 3.99 -14.78
CA GLY A 39 -3.83 5.20 -14.55
C GLY A 39 -3.44 5.91 -13.25
N GLU A 40 -3.94 7.13 -13.09
CA GLU A 40 -3.74 7.91 -11.85
C GLU A 40 -4.52 7.26 -10.70
N HIS A 41 -3.82 6.98 -9.60
CA HIS A 41 -4.43 6.46 -8.39
C HIS A 41 -3.77 6.98 -7.13
N HIS A 42 -4.59 7.20 -6.12
CA HIS A 42 -4.24 7.88 -4.90
C HIS A 42 -4.69 7.06 -3.70
N ILE A 43 -3.77 6.77 -2.79
CA ILE A 43 -4.10 6.07 -1.54
C ILE A 43 -3.61 6.87 -0.34
N THR A 44 -4.34 6.77 0.76
CA THR A 44 -3.90 7.35 2.04
C THR A 44 -3.75 6.22 3.06
N ILE A 45 -2.56 6.09 3.63
CA ILE A 45 -2.25 5.05 4.62
C ILE A 45 -1.89 5.69 5.97
N PRO A 46 -2.24 5.06 7.10
CA PRO A 46 -1.81 5.55 8.40
C PRO A 46 -0.32 5.25 8.60
N ASN A 47 0.44 6.27 9.04
CA ASN A 47 1.80 6.12 9.55
C ASN A 47 1.80 5.61 11.00
N HIS A 48 1.28 4.41 11.22
CA HIS A 48 1.29 3.73 12.51
C HIS A 48 2.21 2.50 12.46
N SER A 49 2.73 2.10 13.62
CA SER A 49 3.50 0.86 13.77
C SER A 49 2.91 0.02 14.92
N PRO A 50 2.18 -1.08 14.62
CA PRO A 50 1.82 -1.58 13.30
C PRO A 50 0.54 -0.96 12.72
N ILE A 51 0.34 -1.12 11.41
CA ILE A 51 -0.96 -0.90 10.77
C ILE A 51 -1.90 -2.02 11.25
N LYS A 52 -3.12 -1.66 11.68
CA LYS A 52 -4.15 -2.65 12.03
C LYS A 52 -4.43 -3.55 10.82
N VAL A 53 -4.53 -4.86 11.05
CA VAL A 53 -4.75 -5.86 9.98
C VAL A 53 -5.97 -5.55 9.11
N GLY A 54 -7.07 -5.07 9.70
CA GLY A 54 -8.26 -4.65 8.95
C GLY A 54 -7.99 -3.48 8.00
N THR A 55 -7.22 -2.49 8.45
CA THR A 55 -6.79 -1.35 7.63
C THR A 55 -5.85 -1.77 6.52
N LEU A 56 -4.85 -2.62 6.83
CA LEU A 56 -3.95 -3.18 5.82
C LEU A 56 -4.74 -3.97 4.76
N SER A 57 -5.73 -4.77 5.17
CA SER A 57 -6.57 -5.53 4.26
C SER A 57 -7.35 -4.63 3.31
N ALA A 58 -7.93 -3.54 3.83
CA ALA A 58 -8.66 -2.56 3.04
C ALA A 58 -7.77 -1.84 2.02
N ILE A 59 -6.58 -1.37 2.43
CA ILE A 59 -5.59 -0.73 1.55
C ILE A 59 -5.20 -1.68 0.41
N LEU A 60 -4.87 -2.92 0.74
CA LEU A 60 -4.50 -3.90 -0.28
C LEU A 60 -5.66 -4.19 -1.25
N ARG A 61 -6.92 -4.18 -0.78
CA ARG A 61 -8.09 -4.35 -1.64
C ARG A 61 -8.30 -3.19 -2.60
N GLU A 62 -8.05 -1.97 -2.16
CA GLU A 62 -8.09 -0.78 -3.01
C GLU A 62 -7.04 -0.87 -4.13
N ILE A 63 -5.83 -1.30 -3.79
CA ILE A 63 -4.74 -1.51 -4.75
C ILE A 63 -5.06 -2.66 -5.72
N GLU A 64 -5.62 -3.77 -5.24
CA GLU A 64 -6.11 -4.88 -6.08
C GLU A 64 -7.08 -4.40 -7.15
N ASN A 65 -8.07 -3.62 -6.73
CA ASN A 65 -9.08 -3.08 -7.63
C ASN A 65 -8.48 -2.14 -8.66
N HIS A 66 -7.56 -1.25 -8.25
CA HIS A 66 -6.89 -0.32 -9.17
C HIS A 66 -6.07 -1.06 -10.22
N PHE A 67 -5.25 -2.03 -9.82
CA PHE A 67 -4.37 -2.76 -10.76
C PHE A 67 -5.04 -3.95 -11.45
N GLY A 68 -6.29 -4.29 -11.10
CA GLY A 68 -6.97 -5.49 -11.59
C GLY A 68 -6.25 -6.79 -11.18
N LEU A 69 -5.64 -6.81 -9.99
CA LEU A 69 -4.85 -7.94 -9.50
C LEU A 69 -5.62 -8.74 -8.45
N THR A 70 -5.38 -10.04 -8.43
CA THR A 70 -5.73 -10.88 -7.28
C THR A 70 -4.79 -10.61 -6.10
N ARG A 71 -5.23 -10.99 -4.89
CA ARG A 71 -4.39 -10.93 -3.67
C ARG A 71 -3.06 -11.63 -3.85
N GLU A 72 -3.05 -12.76 -4.54
CA GLU A 72 -1.82 -13.52 -4.73
C GLU A 72 -0.85 -12.81 -5.67
N GLU A 73 -1.33 -12.30 -6.81
CA GLU A 73 -0.51 -11.56 -7.77
C GLU A 73 0.04 -10.28 -7.17
N LEU A 74 -0.79 -9.54 -6.41
CA LEU A 74 -0.35 -8.36 -5.69
C LEU A 74 0.81 -8.71 -4.74
N LEU A 75 0.64 -9.73 -3.90
CA LEU A 75 1.67 -10.10 -2.93
C LEU A 75 2.96 -10.59 -3.59
N ARG A 76 2.87 -11.27 -4.74
CA ARG A 76 4.06 -11.64 -5.52
C ARG A 76 4.84 -10.41 -5.98
N LYS A 77 4.17 -9.37 -6.47
CA LYS A 77 4.84 -8.11 -6.86
C LYS A 77 5.45 -7.37 -5.66
N LEU A 78 4.75 -7.36 -4.52
CA LEU A 78 5.21 -6.65 -3.33
C LEU A 78 6.39 -7.34 -2.61
N LEU A 79 6.57 -8.65 -2.79
CA LEU A 79 7.57 -9.46 -2.07
C LEU A 79 8.69 -10.04 -2.96
N SER A 80 8.68 -9.74 -4.26
CA SER A 80 9.72 -10.15 -5.22
C SER A 80 11.09 -9.51 -5.03
#